data_AF-A0A226D1A6-F1
#
_entry.id   AF-A0A226D1A6-F1
#
_cell.length_a   1.000
_cell.length_b   1.000
_cell.length_c   1.000
_cell.angle_alpha   90.00
_cell.angle_beta   90.00
_cell.angle_gamma   90.00
#
_symmetry.space_group_name_H-M   'P 1'
#
loop_
_entity.id
_entity.type
_entity.pdbx_description
1 polymer ?
#
loop_
_entity_poly.entity_id
_entity_poly.type
_entity_poly.pdbx_seq_one_letter_code
_entity_poly.pdbx_strand_id
1 'polypeptide(L)'
;MSYQSEFLPPLKFHLRPCHFLKCIHFEFSPSSGRLAKRKSVKLLRFSNFQSVLSVSYCFALFLNLCFGPIGTRDKLQGTVFLLLILVATVARWNQGLRNNGAIQAINSFLHFEDWMFRDLSSHHDVPPSLVAKATKAFLWLVEISVPLVGLFHFVLLLIVPCTPPFILSMSASCSADSHNSFVRLVIHFFESWMLTHTVYAADLFILFVFCCGIVSLLTYYRMMQR
;
A
#
# COMPACT_ATOMS: atom_id res chain seq x y z
N MET A 1 2.24 3.68 25.93
CA MET A 1 1.77 3.07 24.68
C MET A 1 2.90 3.07 23.67
N SER A 2 3.20 1.93 23.05
CA SER A 2 4.31 1.77 22.12
C SER A 2 3.86 1.31 20.73
N TYR A 3 4.53 1.82 19.70
CA TYR A 3 4.52 1.35 18.32
C TYR A 3 4.72 -0.16 18.28
N GLN A 4 5.66 -0.68 19.09
CA GLN A 4 5.95 -2.09 19.20
C GLN A 4 4.77 -2.93 19.69
N SER A 5 3.98 -2.48 20.67
CA SER A 5 2.86 -3.28 21.18
C SER A 5 1.61 -3.15 20.32
N GLU A 6 1.37 -2.00 19.69
CA GLU A 6 0.07 -1.66 19.11
C GLU A 6 0.05 -1.72 17.58
N PHE A 7 1.12 -1.26 16.92
CA PHE A 7 1.20 -1.14 15.47
C PHE A 7 2.03 -2.25 14.82
N LEU A 8 2.93 -2.88 15.57
CA LEU A 8 3.71 -4.00 15.05
C LEU A 8 2.87 -5.24 14.69
N PRO A 9 1.82 -5.64 15.45
CA PRO A 9 0.99 -6.78 15.05
C PRO A 9 0.24 -6.55 13.72
N PRO A 10 -0.47 -5.41 13.51
CA PRO A 10 -1.05 -5.09 12.20
C PRO A 10 0.02 -5.01 11.10
N LEU A 11 1.20 -4.46 11.38
CA LEU A 11 2.29 -4.41 10.40
C LEU A 11 2.72 -5.82 9.98
N LYS A 12 2.93 -6.74 10.92
CA LYS A 12 3.26 -8.15 10.60
C LYS A 12 2.18 -8.83 9.78
N PHE A 13 0.92 -8.52 10.04
CA PHE A 13 -0.20 -9.01 9.24
C PHE A 13 -0.12 -8.47 7.81
N HIS A 14 0.05 -7.15 7.65
CA HIS A 14 0.22 -6.46 6.37
C HIS A 14 1.37 -7.00 5.51
N LEU A 15 2.51 -7.37 6.11
CA LEU A 15 3.65 -7.90 5.35
C LEU A 15 3.33 -9.24 4.66
N ARG A 16 2.38 -10.04 5.16
CA ARG A 16 2.05 -11.35 4.58
C ARG A 16 1.51 -11.25 3.15
N PRO A 17 0.43 -10.51 2.86
CA PRO A 17 -0.03 -10.30 1.49
C PRO A 17 1.04 -9.59 0.66
N CYS A 18 1.77 -8.62 1.21
CA CYS A 18 2.83 -7.94 0.47
C CYS A 18 3.96 -8.89 0.01
N HIS A 19 4.29 -9.91 0.82
CA HIS A 19 5.22 -10.97 0.44
C HIS A 19 4.65 -11.92 -0.60
N PHE A 20 3.37 -12.30 -0.47
CA PHE A 20 2.67 -13.09 -1.48
C PHE A 20 2.66 -12.40 -2.84
N LEU A 21 2.35 -11.09 -2.84
CA LEU A 21 2.34 -10.23 -4.03
C LEU A 21 3.75 -9.86 -4.52
N LYS A 22 4.79 -10.18 -3.72
CA LYS A 22 6.19 -9.79 -3.92
C LYS A 22 6.36 -8.28 -4.14
N CYS A 23 5.48 -7.47 -3.57
CA CYS A 23 5.50 -6.02 -3.74
C CYS A 23 6.53 -5.32 -2.84
N ILE A 24 6.95 -5.98 -1.76
CA ILE A 24 7.98 -5.52 -0.85
C ILE A 24 9.17 -6.49 -0.79
N HIS A 25 10.34 -5.95 -0.46
CA HIS A 25 11.60 -6.71 -0.41
C HIS A 25 12.22 -6.82 1.00
N PHE A 26 11.46 -6.52 2.05
CA PHE A 26 11.92 -6.55 3.44
C PHE A 26 10.98 -7.40 4.28
N GLU A 27 11.54 -8.03 5.32
CA GLU A 27 10.86 -8.98 6.19
C GLU A 27 11.08 -8.61 7.66
N PHE A 28 10.13 -8.95 8.52
CA PHE A 28 10.33 -8.79 9.95
C PHE A 28 11.24 -9.91 10.47
N SER A 29 12.38 -9.55 11.07
CA SER A 29 13.31 -10.48 11.68
C SER A 29 12.94 -10.72 13.15
N PRO A 30 12.53 -11.94 13.52
CA PRO A 30 12.21 -12.27 14.92
C PRO A 30 13.42 -12.13 15.84
N SER A 31 14.63 -12.42 15.35
CA SER A 31 15.86 -12.38 16.14
C SER A 31 16.29 -10.98 16.53
N SER A 32 16.04 -9.98 15.69
CA SER A 32 16.39 -8.58 15.99
C SER A 32 15.19 -7.73 16.41
N GLY A 33 13.96 -8.26 16.32
CA GLY A 33 12.74 -7.48 16.54
C GLY A 33 12.55 -6.32 15.56
N ARG A 34 13.22 -6.36 14.39
CA ARG A 34 13.31 -5.25 13.44
C ARG A 34 12.99 -5.70 12.02
N LEU A 35 12.66 -4.75 11.15
CA LEU A 35 12.55 -4.99 9.72
C LEU A 35 13.96 -5.11 9.12
N ALA A 36 14.20 -6.19 8.40
CA ALA A 36 15.46 -6.48 7.72
C ALA A 36 15.23 -6.58 6.21
N LYS A 37 16.24 -6.18 5.43
CA LYS A 37 16.22 -6.36 3.97
C LYS A 37 16.39 -7.83 3.64
N ARG A 38 15.58 -8.34 2.72
CA ARG A 38 15.76 -9.70 2.20
C ARG A 38 16.95 -9.73 1.25
N LYS A 39 17.81 -10.74 1.36
CA LYS A 39 19.04 -10.86 0.54
C LYS A 39 18.82 -11.24 -0.93
N SER A 40 17.57 -11.44 -1.37
CA SER A 40 17.25 -11.91 -2.72
C SER A 40 17.27 -10.78 -3.76
N VAL A 41 18.29 -10.78 -4.61
CA VAL A 41 18.42 -9.84 -5.75
C VAL A 41 17.25 -9.97 -6.73
N LYS A 42 16.72 -11.19 -6.93
CA LYS A 42 15.56 -11.44 -7.81
C LYS A 42 14.30 -10.73 -7.28
N LEU A 43 14.07 -10.79 -5.96
CA LEU A 43 12.92 -10.13 -5.34
C LEU A 43 13.04 -8.61 -5.45
N LEU A 44 14.23 -8.06 -5.21
CA LEU A 44 14.49 -6.63 -5.36
C LEU A 44 14.21 -6.16 -6.80
N ARG A 45 14.74 -6.88 -7.80
CA ARG A 45 14.48 -6.58 -9.22
C ARG A 45 12.99 -6.64 -9.55
N PHE A 46 12.26 -7.62 -9.01
CA PHE A 46 10.83 -7.75 -9.26
C PHE A 46 10.00 -6.62 -8.62
N SER A 47 10.29 -6.24 -7.37
CA SER A 47 9.62 -5.12 -6.71
C SER A 47 9.89 -3.78 -7.43
N ASN A 48 11.12 -3.59 -7.94
CA ASN A 48 11.48 -2.43 -8.76
C ASN A 48 10.76 -2.44 -10.10
N PHE A 49 10.69 -3.59 -10.77
CA PHE A 49 9.91 -3.76 -11.99
C PHE A 49 8.45 -3.38 -11.78
N GLN A 50 7.81 -3.87 -10.72
CA GLN A 50 6.43 -3.49 -10.37
C GLN A 50 6.28 -1.99 -10.11
N SER A 51 7.27 -1.32 -9.52
CA SER A 51 7.24 0.13 -9.28
C SER A 51 7.36 0.94 -10.57
N VAL A 52 8.19 0.49 -11.52
CA VAL A 52 8.26 1.12 -12.85
C VAL A 52 6.97 0.86 -13.61
N LEU A 53 6.44 -0.37 -13.53
CA LEU A 53 5.19 -0.77 -14.16
C LEU A 53 4.01 0.05 -13.64
N SER A 54 3.93 0.36 -12.33
CA SER A 54 2.87 1.20 -11.78
C SER A 54 2.94 2.64 -12.28
N VAL A 55 4.15 3.19 -12.49
CA VAL A 55 4.30 4.53 -13.11
C VAL A 55 3.84 4.52 -14.57
N SER A 56 4.30 3.55 -15.35
CA SER A 56 3.88 3.42 -16.76
C SER A 56 2.38 3.22 -16.88
N TYR A 57 1.80 2.41 -16.00
CA TYR A 57 0.35 2.17 -15.92
C TYR A 57 -0.41 3.45 -15.54
N CYS A 58 0.00 4.15 -14.48
CA CYS A 58 -0.59 5.43 -14.08
C CYS A 58 -0.54 6.47 -15.21
N PHE A 59 0.57 6.52 -15.95
CA PHE A 59 0.73 7.41 -17.09
C PHE A 59 -0.21 7.02 -18.25
N ALA A 60 -0.35 5.73 -18.55
CA ALA A 60 -1.30 5.25 -19.55
C ALA A 60 -2.75 5.61 -19.20
N LEU A 61 -3.15 5.43 -17.93
CA LEU A 61 -4.47 5.83 -17.44
C LEU A 61 -4.70 7.34 -17.59
N PHE A 62 -3.68 8.16 -17.29
CA PHE A 62 -3.74 9.61 -17.47
C PHE A 62 -3.94 10.00 -18.94
N LEU A 63 -3.14 9.42 -19.85
CA LEU A 63 -3.29 9.67 -21.29
C LEU A 63 -4.66 9.28 -21.80
N ASN A 64 -5.17 8.12 -21.37
CA ASN A 64 -6.52 7.67 -21.72
C ASN A 64 -7.59 8.66 -21.25
N LEU A 65 -7.46 9.17 -20.03
CA LEU A 65 -8.43 10.10 -19.47
C LEU A 65 -8.42 11.47 -20.16
N CYS A 66 -7.23 11.98 -20.50
CA CYS A 66 -7.06 13.28 -21.14
C CYS A 66 -7.44 13.25 -22.62
N PHE A 67 -6.92 12.26 -23.37
CA PHE A 67 -6.99 12.22 -24.84
C PHE A 67 -7.92 11.14 -25.38
N GLY A 68 -8.43 10.24 -24.54
CA GLY A 68 -9.34 9.18 -24.97
C GLY A 68 -10.75 9.70 -25.31
N PRO A 69 -11.49 8.98 -26.17
CA PRO A 69 -12.84 9.33 -26.60
C PRO A 69 -13.89 8.99 -25.52
N ILE A 70 -13.71 9.56 -24.32
CA ILE A 70 -14.48 9.22 -23.12
C ILE A 70 -15.45 10.37 -22.80
N GLY A 71 -16.68 10.05 -22.42
CA GLY A 71 -17.68 11.04 -22.01
C GLY A 71 -17.32 11.75 -20.70
N THR A 72 -17.84 12.96 -20.48
CA THR A 72 -17.51 13.78 -19.29
C THR A 72 -17.80 13.07 -17.95
N ARG A 73 -18.91 12.30 -17.88
CA ARG A 73 -19.28 11.54 -16.68
C ARG A 73 -18.26 10.45 -16.37
N ASP A 74 -17.88 9.69 -17.39
CA ASP A 74 -16.93 8.59 -17.23
C ASP A 74 -15.51 9.12 -16.97
N LYS A 75 -15.17 10.32 -17.48
CA LYS A 75 -13.94 11.03 -17.11
C LYS A 75 -13.91 11.38 -15.63
N LEU A 76 -15.02 11.84 -15.04
CA LEU A 76 -15.07 12.15 -13.61
C LEU A 76 -14.85 10.89 -12.77
N GLN A 77 -15.53 9.79 -13.12
CA GLN A 77 -15.32 8.49 -12.47
C GLN A 77 -13.87 8.00 -12.63
N GLY A 78 -13.33 8.07 -13.85
CA GLY A 78 -11.96 7.66 -14.14
C GLY A 78 -10.91 8.51 -13.40
N THR A 79 -11.20 9.79 -13.13
CA THR A 79 -10.34 10.68 -12.36
C THR A 79 -10.13 10.18 -10.93
N VAL A 80 -11.19 9.66 -10.29
CA VAL A 80 -11.09 9.12 -8.92
C VAL A 80 -10.13 7.93 -8.86
N PHE A 81 -10.25 6.99 -9.80
CA PHE A 81 -9.33 5.86 -9.90
C PHE A 81 -7.90 6.28 -10.24
N LEU A 82 -7.74 7.25 -11.15
CA LEU A 82 -6.44 7.80 -11.49
C LEU A 82 -5.76 8.44 -10.28
N LEU A 83 -6.48 9.24 -9.49
CA LEU A 83 -5.93 9.87 -8.28
C LEU A 83 -5.51 8.83 -7.24
N LEU A 84 -6.31 7.78 -7.05
CA LEU A 84 -5.97 6.68 -6.15
C LEU A 84 -4.66 5.99 -6.59
N ILE A 85 -4.57 5.61 -7.87
CA ILE A 85 -3.37 4.97 -8.43
C ILE A 85 -2.17 5.91 -8.39
N LEU A 86 -2.36 7.21 -8.64
CA LEU A 86 -1.31 8.22 -8.59
C LEU A 86 -0.74 8.34 -7.18
N VAL A 87 -1.58 8.52 -6.16
CA VAL A 87 -1.16 8.60 -4.76
C VAL A 87 -0.44 7.31 -4.36
N ALA A 88 -0.98 6.14 -4.70
CA ALA A 88 -0.36 4.87 -4.39
C ALA A 88 1.00 4.69 -5.08
N THR A 89 1.11 5.11 -6.33
CA THR A 89 2.34 5.06 -7.12
C THR A 89 3.41 5.98 -6.54
N VAL A 90 3.05 7.21 -6.18
CA VAL A 90 3.97 8.19 -5.55
C VAL A 90 4.44 7.68 -4.19
N ALA A 91 3.54 7.17 -3.34
CA ALA A 91 3.89 6.62 -2.04
C ALA A 91 4.83 5.40 -2.16
N ARG A 92 4.63 4.57 -3.20
CA ARG A 92 5.46 3.40 -3.48
C ARG A 92 6.82 3.74 -4.07
N TRP A 93 6.96 4.82 -4.84
CA TRP A 93 8.15 5.12 -5.65
C TRP A 93 9.47 5.02 -4.86
N ASN A 94 9.47 5.49 -3.61
CA ASN A 94 10.66 5.47 -2.75
C ASN A 94 11.04 4.07 -2.22
N GLN A 95 10.16 3.08 -2.37
CA GLN A 95 10.38 1.71 -1.87
C GLN A 95 11.28 0.88 -2.78
N GLY A 96 11.43 1.24 -4.06
CA GLY A 96 12.32 0.55 -4.99
C GLY A 96 13.80 0.92 -4.82
N LEU A 97 14.10 1.96 -4.02
CA LEU A 97 15.47 2.38 -3.75
C LEU A 97 16.13 1.47 -2.71
N ARG A 98 17.43 1.25 -2.88
CA ARG A 98 18.25 0.39 -2.02
C ARG A 98 18.24 0.85 -0.55
N ASN A 99 18.00 2.14 -0.29
CA ASN A 99 17.78 2.71 1.05
C ASN A 99 16.32 3.17 1.17
N ASN A 100 15.47 2.27 1.67
CA ASN A 100 14.05 2.53 1.84
C ASN A 100 13.80 3.29 3.15
N GLY A 101 13.38 4.56 3.02
CA GLY A 101 13.07 5.43 4.16
C GLY A 101 11.95 4.91 5.05
N ALA A 102 11.01 4.12 4.52
CA ALA A 102 9.94 3.52 5.31
C ALA A 102 10.47 2.55 6.37
N ILE A 103 11.38 1.66 5.95
CA ILE A 103 12.02 0.68 6.85
C ILE A 103 12.83 1.42 7.92
N GLN A 104 13.58 2.43 7.51
CA GLN A 104 14.41 3.21 8.42
C GLN A 104 13.53 3.92 9.46
N ALA A 105 12.44 4.56 9.04
CA ALA A 105 11.51 5.22 9.96
C ALA A 105 10.90 4.25 10.98
N ILE A 106 10.37 3.11 10.51
CA ILE A 106 9.79 2.08 11.40
C ILE A 106 10.84 1.54 12.37
N ASN A 107 12.03 1.20 11.88
CA ASN A 107 13.11 0.72 12.73
C ASN A 107 13.61 1.78 13.72
N SER A 108 13.58 3.07 13.37
CA SER A 108 13.91 4.16 14.28
C SER A 108 12.89 4.26 15.41
N PHE A 109 11.59 4.12 15.13
CA PHE A 109 10.57 4.09 16.19
C PHE A 109 10.77 2.89 17.12
N LEU A 110 10.98 1.69 16.56
CA LEU A 110 11.24 0.48 17.35
C LEU A 110 12.52 0.61 18.19
N HIS A 111 13.58 1.21 17.62
CA HIS A 111 14.84 1.45 18.33
C HIS A 111 14.66 2.45 19.47
N PHE A 112 13.96 3.56 19.21
CA PHE A 112 13.70 4.58 20.21
C PHE A 112 12.92 4.01 21.39
N GLU A 113 11.91 3.18 21.11
CA GLU A 113 11.14 2.51 22.16
C GLU A 113 11.95 1.52 22.98
N ASP A 114 12.76 0.67 22.32
CA ASP A 114 13.63 -0.28 23.02
C ASP A 114 14.64 0.47 23.92
N TRP A 115 15.18 1.61 23.47
CA TRP A 115 16.06 2.45 24.28
C TRP A 115 15.31 3.10 25.45
N MET A 116 14.17 3.74 25.19
CA MET A 116 13.38 4.45 26.19
C MET A 116 12.84 3.51 27.28
N PHE A 117 12.41 2.30 26.93
CA PHE A 117 11.90 1.31 27.91
C PHE A 117 13.00 0.65 28.75
N ARG A 118 14.25 0.64 28.27
CA ARG A 118 15.38 0.19 29.09
C ARG A 118 15.75 1.21 30.17
N ASP A 119 15.63 2.49 29.85
CA ASP A 119 16.00 3.59 30.76
C ASP A 119 14.87 3.86 31.77
N LEU A 120 13.61 3.91 31.33
CA LEU A 120 12.43 3.99 32.20
C LEU A 120 11.98 2.60 32.66
N SER A 121 12.69 2.04 33.63
CA SER A 121 12.45 0.71 34.24
C SER A 121 11.05 0.53 34.90
N SER A 122 10.13 1.50 34.82
CA SER A 122 8.92 1.58 35.66
C SER A 122 7.60 1.86 34.94
N HIS A 123 7.56 1.96 33.61
CA HIS A 123 6.33 2.39 32.90
C HIS A 123 5.87 1.44 31.79
N HIS A 124 5.69 0.17 32.17
CA HIS A 124 5.00 -0.79 31.29
C HIS A 124 3.48 -0.50 31.15
N ASP A 125 2.91 0.32 32.05
CA ASP A 125 1.48 0.58 32.15
C ASP A 125 1.06 2.00 31.73
N VAL A 126 1.66 2.58 30.68
CA VAL A 126 1.09 3.81 30.10
C VAL A 126 -0.15 3.42 29.29
N PRO A 127 -1.38 3.71 29.79
CA PRO A 127 -2.60 3.25 29.17
C PRO A 127 -2.70 3.75 27.73
N PRO A 128 -3.18 2.91 26.81
CA PRO A 128 -3.28 3.28 25.40
C PRO A 128 -4.18 4.50 25.23
N SER A 129 -3.67 5.52 24.53
CA SER A 129 -4.44 6.72 24.23
C SER A 129 -5.62 6.39 23.32
N LEU A 130 -6.74 7.12 23.48
CA LEU A 130 -7.92 6.94 22.63
C LEU A 130 -7.58 7.02 21.14
N VAL A 131 -6.73 7.99 20.78
CA VAL A 131 -6.27 8.23 19.40
C VAL A 131 -5.60 6.99 18.82
N ALA A 132 -4.77 6.33 19.61
CA ALA A 132 -3.99 5.22 19.12
C ALA A 132 -4.77 3.90 19.13
N LYS A 133 -5.74 3.71 20.04
CA LYS A 133 -6.76 2.65 19.91
C LYS A 133 -7.57 2.82 18.63
N ALA A 134 -8.03 4.05 18.36
CA ALA A 134 -8.76 4.38 17.14
C ALA A 134 -7.90 4.14 15.88
N THR A 135 -6.62 4.54 15.92
CA THR A 135 -5.67 4.29 14.83
C THR A 135 -5.50 2.79 14.59
N LYS A 136 -5.32 1.98 15.64
CA LYS A 136 -5.20 0.53 15.50
C LYS A 136 -6.46 -0.11 14.90
N ALA A 137 -7.65 0.32 15.34
CA ALA A 137 -8.91 -0.15 14.76
C ALA A 137 -9.01 0.24 13.28
N PHE A 138 -8.61 1.46 12.94
CA PHE A 138 -8.54 1.95 11.56
C PHE A 138 -7.57 1.12 10.71
N LEU A 139 -6.37 0.80 11.21
CA LEU A 139 -5.42 -0.06 10.49
C LEU A 139 -6.04 -1.42 10.16
N TRP A 140 -6.65 -2.09 11.13
CA TRP A 140 -7.31 -3.38 10.88
C TRP A 140 -8.45 -3.29 9.88
N LEU A 141 -9.24 -2.22 9.93
CA LEU A 141 -10.30 -1.97 8.96
C LEU A 141 -9.73 -1.81 7.54
N VAL A 142 -8.62 -1.08 7.39
CA VAL A 142 -7.96 -0.92 6.09
C VAL A 142 -7.35 -2.23 5.60
N GLU A 143 -6.63 -2.96 6.45
CA GLU A 143 -6.03 -4.26 6.08
C GLU A 143 -7.07 -5.28 5.59
N ILE A 144 -8.28 -5.26 6.15
CA ILE A 144 -9.39 -6.11 5.71
C ILE A 144 -10.06 -5.57 4.45
N SER A 145 -10.11 -4.26 4.26
CA SER A 145 -10.79 -3.65 3.11
C SER A 145 -9.98 -3.69 1.82
N VAL A 146 -8.65 -3.58 1.88
CA VAL A 146 -7.75 -3.62 0.71
C VAL A 146 -7.96 -4.86 -0.18
N PRO A 147 -8.00 -6.11 0.34
CA PRO A 147 -8.26 -7.27 -0.51
C PRO A 147 -9.68 -7.24 -1.11
N LEU A 148 -10.66 -6.68 -0.39
CA LEU A 148 -12.02 -6.51 -0.90
C LEU A 148 -12.06 -5.49 -2.05
N VAL A 149 -11.27 -4.42 -1.98
CA VAL A 149 -11.15 -3.44 -3.08
C VAL A 149 -10.62 -4.11 -4.35
N GLY A 150 -9.57 -4.94 -4.23
CA GLY A 150 -9.03 -5.70 -5.36
C GLY A 150 -10.06 -6.67 -5.96
N LEU A 151 -10.82 -7.37 -5.11
CA LEU A 151 -11.89 -8.29 -5.53
C LEU A 151 -13.04 -7.55 -6.22
N PHE A 152 -13.56 -6.49 -5.61
CA PHE A 152 -14.66 -5.71 -6.18
C PHE A 152 -14.26 -5.04 -7.48
N HIS A 153 -13.01 -4.58 -7.59
CA HIS A 153 -12.49 -4.06 -8.84
C HIS A 153 -12.45 -5.14 -9.95
N PHE A 154 -12.01 -6.36 -9.63
CA PHE A 154 -12.07 -7.48 -10.58
C PHE A 154 -13.50 -7.79 -11.03
N VAL A 155 -14.45 -7.86 -10.09
CA VAL A 155 -15.88 -8.08 -10.37
C VAL A 155 -16.45 -6.95 -11.23
N LEU A 156 -16.10 -5.69 -10.94
CA LEU A 156 -16.51 -4.53 -11.74
C LEU A 156 -16.06 -4.68 -13.19
N LEU A 157 -14.82 -5.11 -13.43
CA LEU A 157 -14.28 -5.31 -14.77
C LEU A 157 -14.94 -6.48 -15.51
N LEU A 158 -15.37 -7.52 -14.80
CA LEU A 158 -16.16 -8.61 -15.40
C LEU A 158 -17.51 -8.11 -15.91
N ILE A 159 -18.22 -7.30 -15.11
CA ILE A 159 -19.56 -6.80 -15.44
C ILE A 159 -19.50 -5.66 -16.47
N VAL A 160 -18.60 -4.69 -16.28
CA VAL A 160 -18.47 -3.48 -17.10
C VAL A 160 -17.00 -3.31 -17.54
N PRO A 161 -16.55 -4.05 -18.57
CA PRO A 161 -15.15 -4.09 -18.98
C PRO A 161 -14.64 -2.76 -19.54
N CYS A 162 -15.56 -1.91 -20.04
CA CYS A 162 -15.24 -0.63 -20.67
C CYS A 162 -15.23 0.54 -19.69
N THR A 163 -15.21 0.27 -18.39
CA THR A 163 -15.15 1.32 -17.37
C THR A 163 -13.83 2.09 -17.49
N PRO A 164 -13.83 3.43 -17.65
CA PRO A 164 -12.61 4.21 -17.60
C PRO A 164 -11.98 4.24 -16.18
N PRO A 165 -10.65 4.38 -16.05
CA PRO A 165 -9.66 4.63 -17.10
C PRO A 165 -8.94 3.36 -17.61
N PHE A 166 -9.45 2.17 -17.29
CA PHE A 166 -8.75 0.87 -17.45
C PHE A 166 -8.43 0.52 -18.92
N ILE A 167 -7.46 -0.37 -19.15
CA ILE A 167 -6.87 -0.69 -20.46
C ILE A 167 -7.92 -1.04 -21.51
N LEU A 168 -8.96 -1.80 -21.16
CA LEU A 168 -9.99 -2.16 -22.13
C LEU A 168 -10.80 -0.96 -22.61
N SER A 169 -10.98 0.08 -21.79
CA SER A 169 -11.63 1.33 -22.22
C SER A 169 -10.81 2.10 -23.27
N MET A 170 -9.52 1.78 -23.44
CA MET A 170 -8.66 2.36 -24.49
C MET A 170 -8.90 1.73 -25.87
N SER A 171 -9.52 0.54 -25.91
CA SER A 171 -9.81 -0.16 -27.17
C SER A 171 -11.10 0.36 -27.79
N ALA A 172 -11.05 0.75 -29.07
CA ALA A 172 -12.23 1.14 -29.84
C ALA A 172 -13.28 0.02 -29.96
N SER A 173 -12.87 -1.23 -29.76
CA SER A 173 -13.71 -2.43 -29.87
C SER A 173 -14.12 -3.01 -28.52
N CYS A 174 -14.05 -2.23 -27.43
CA CYS A 174 -14.33 -2.74 -26.09
C CYS A 174 -15.74 -3.35 -25.92
N SER A 175 -16.74 -2.79 -26.60
CA SER A 175 -18.13 -3.28 -26.58
C SER A 175 -18.41 -4.35 -27.64
N ALA A 176 -17.52 -4.54 -28.61
CA ALA A 176 -17.68 -5.57 -29.61
C ALA A 176 -17.12 -6.89 -29.06
N ASP A 177 -17.87 -7.99 -29.23
CA ASP A 177 -17.46 -9.38 -28.91
C ASP A 177 -16.18 -9.86 -29.66
N SER A 178 -15.47 -8.95 -30.32
CA SER A 178 -14.26 -9.16 -31.10
C SER A 178 -13.04 -9.62 -30.29
N HIS A 179 -13.02 -9.44 -28.96
CA HIS A 179 -11.91 -9.93 -28.13
C HIS A 179 -12.16 -11.36 -27.65
N ASN A 180 -11.18 -12.25 -27.88
CA ASN A 180 -11.18 -13.59 -27.31
C ASN A 180 -11.37 -13.52 -25.78
N SER A 181 -12.37 -14.25 -25.26
CA SER A 181 -12.75 -14.28 -23.84
C SER A 181 -11.54 -14.48 -22.91
N PHE A 182 -10.56 -15.28 -23.33
CA PHE A 182 -9.33 -15.50 -22.58
C PHE A 182 -8.46 -14.24 -22.45
N VAL A 183 -8.29 -13.47 -23.54
CA VAL A 183 -7.48 -12.23 -23.52
C VAL A 183 -8.09 -11.19 -22.59
N ARG A 184 -9.43 -11.05 -22.64
CA ARG A 184 -10.18 -10.17 -21.74
C ARG A 184 -9.96 -10.55 -20.28
N LEU A 185 -10.05 -11.84 -19.95
CA LEU A 185 -9.82 -12.33 -18.60
C LEU A 185 -8.39 -12.03 -18.10
N VAL A 186 -7.38 -12.23 -18.97
CA VAL A 186 -5.98 -11.91 -18.64
C VAL A 186 -5.80 -10.42 -18.35
N ILE A 187 -6.41 -9.54 -19.14
CA ILE A 187 -6.35 -8.09 -18.90
C ILE A 187 -6.99 -7.75 -17.55
N HIS A 188 -8.15 -8.32 -17.22
CA HIS A 188 -8.80 -8.10 -15.93
C HIS A 188 -7.97 -8.56 -14.73
N PHE A 189 -7.33 -9.72 -14.85
CA PHE A 189 -6.40 -10.19 -13.83
C PHE A 189 -5.19 -9.27 -13.70
N PHE A 190 -4.65 -8.79 -14.81
CA PHE A 190 -3.55 -7.84 -14.81
C PHE A 190 -3.93 -6.52 -14.13
N GLU A 191 -5.08 -5.94 -14.49
CA GLU A 191 -5.61 -4.70 -13.90
C GLU A 191 -5.81 -4.82 -12.38
N SER A 192 -6.46 -5.90 -11.95
CA SER A 192 -6.70 -6.14 -10.54
C SER A 192 -5.44 -6.46 -9.75
N TRP A 193 -4.50 -7.17 -10.38
CA TRP A 193 -3.16 -7.36 -9.83
C TRP A 193 -2.42 -6.03 -9.65
N MET A 194 -2.41 -5.19 -10.69
CA MET A 194 -1.77 -3.86 -10.69
C MET A 194 -2.29 -2.98 -9.56
N LEU A 195 -3.61 -2.88 -9.44
CA LEU A 195 -4.24 -2.13 -8.35
C LEU A 195 -3.84 -2.69 -6.99
N THR A 196 -4.03 -4.00 -6.80
CA THR A 196 -3.83 -4.65 -5.50
C THR A 196 -2.39 -4.49 -5.00
N HIS A 197 -1.39 -4.81 -5.82
CA HIS A 197 0.01 -4.71 -5.37
C HIS A 197 0.47 -3.27 -5.17
N THR A 198 -0.11 -2.30 -5.90
CA THR A 198 0.26 -0.88 -5.79
C THR A 198 -0.30 -0.32 -4.49
N VAL A 199 -1.58 -0.59 -4.17
CA VAL A 199 -2.23 -0.17 -2.92
C VAL A 199 -1.53 -0.78 -1.71
N TYR A 200 -1.33 -2.10 -1.68
CA TYR A 200 -0.63 -2.75 -0.57
C TYR A 200 0.77 -2.17 -0.32
N ALA A 201 1.52 -1.88 -1.38
CA ALA A 201 2.83 -1.25 -1.21
C ALA A 201 2.72 0.18 -0.66
N ALA A 202 1.75 0.96 -1.14
CA ALA A 202 1.52 2.34 -0.67
C ALA A 202 1.08 2.39 0.80
N ASP A 203 0.22 1.47 1.22
CA ASP A 203 -0.32 1.40 2.58
C ASP A 203 0.76 1.26 3.64
N LEU A 204 1.85 0.54 3.35
CA LEU A 204 3.01 0.51 4.23
C LEU A 204 3.50 1.93 4.57
N PHE A 205 3.63 2.79 3.56
CA PHE A 205 4.14 4.14 3.75
C PHE A 205 3.09 5.05 4.40
N ILE A 206 1.87 5.05 3.88
CA ILE A 206 0.81 5.95 4.35
C ILE A 206 0.40 5.57 5.78
N LEU A 207 0.12 4.29 6.04
CA LEU A 207 -0.42 3.85 7.31
C LEU A 207 0.66 3.66 8.37
N PHE A 208 1.71 2.91 8.06
CA PHE A 208 2.69 2.51 9.08
C PHE A 208 3.82 3.52 9.28
N VAL A 209 4.21 4.26 8.25
CA VAL A 209 5.22 5.32 8.42
C VAL A 209 4.55 6.62 8.84
N PHE A 210 3.57 7.10 8.07
CA PHE A 210 2.98 8.42 8.30
C PHE A 210 1.95 8.42 9.44
N CYS A 211 0.86 7.65 9.33
CA CYS A 211 -0.19 7.66 10.36
C CYS A 211 0.31 7.13 11.71
N CYS A 212 0.92 5.94 11.74
CA CYS A 212 1.46 5.37 12.98
C CYS A 212 2.60 6.22 13.54
N GLY A 213 3.47 6.75 12.68
CA GLY A 213 4.57 7.62 13.09
C GLY A 213 4.11 8.89 13.78
N ILE A 214 3.09 9.58 13.25
CA ILE A 214 2.50 10.76 13.89
C ILE A 214 1.95 10.42 15.28
N VAL A 215 1.19 9.34 15.39
CA VAL A 215 0.58 8.91 16.65
C VAL A 215 1.64 8.54 17.69
N SER A 216 2.70 7.86 17.26
CA SER A 216 3.85 7.54 18.10
C SER A 216 4.59 8.79 18.57
N LEU A 217 4.92 9.72 17.67
CA LEU A 217 5.59 10.98 18.03
C LEU A 217 4.77 11.81 19.02
N LEU A 218 3.46 11.94 18.79
CA LEU A 218 2.55 12.63 19.72
C LEU A 218 2.53 11.96 21.10
N THR A 219 2.63 10.63 21.13
CA THR A 219 2.69 9.87 22.37
C THR A 219 4.00 10.10 23.11
N TYR A 220 5.14 10.06 22.40
CA TYR A 220 6.45 10.30 23.01
C TYR A 220 6.58 11.73 23.52
N TYR A 221 6.09 12.72 22.77
CA TYR A 221 6.07 14.11 23.20
C TYR A 221 5.32 14.28 24.52
N ARG A 222 4.16 13.65 24.67
CA ARG A 222 3.40 13.67 25.94
C ARG A 222 4.10 12.94 27.09
N MET A 223 4.90 11.92 26.80
CA MET A 223 5.70 11.24 27.82
C MET A 223 6.84 12.13 28.31
N MET A 224 7.53 12.84 27.41
CA MET A 224 8.64 13.74 27.75
C MET A 224 8.22 15.01 28.49
N GLN A 225 6.94 15.40 28.42
CA GLN A 225 6.40 16.54 29.17
C GLN A 225 6.05 16.21 30.64
N ARG A 226 6.06 14.93 31.03
CA ARG A 226 5.82 14.49 32.41
C ARG A 226 7.13 14.34 33.15
#